data_AF-A0A4Y5SS65-F1
#
_entry.id   AF-A0A4Y5SS65-F1
#
_cell.length_a   1.000
_cell.length_b   1.000
_cell.length_c   1.000
_cell.angle_alpha   90.00
_cell.angle_beta   90.00
_cell.angle_gamma   90.00
#
_symmetry.space_group_name_H-M   'P 1'
#
loop_
_entity.id
_entity.type
_entity.pdbx_description
1 polymer ?
#
loop_
_entity_poly.entity_id
_entity_poly.type
_entity_poly.pdbx_seq_one_letter_code
_entity_poly.pdbx_strand_id
1 'polypeptide(L)' 'MKLMEMKGNKMNIFMALLAFVVLVVFLGILVFHVPRVDLASVVALTVALAGWDLYTTFRSRRR' A
#
# COMPACT_ATOMS: atom_id res chain seq x y z
N MET A 1 9.53 -18.44 -23.06
CA MET A 1 9.95 -18.62 -21.65
C MET A 1 10.78 -17.45 -21.07
N LYS A 2 11.42 -16.59 -21.89
CA LYS A 2 12.15 -15.38 -21.45
C LYS A 2 11.27 -14.24 -20.89
N LEU A 3 9.97 -14.28 -21.15
CA LEU A 3 8.99 -13.29 -20.64
C LEU A 3 8.67 -13.46 -19.14
N MET A 4 9.04 -14.59 -18.55
CA MET A 4 8.77 -14.89 -17.14
C MET A 4 9.92 -14.45 -16.20
N GLU A 5 11.15 -14.36 -16.70
CA GLU A 5 12.31 -13.84 -15.95
C GLU A 5 12.29 -12.30 -15.81
N MET A 6 11.80 -11.58 -16.82
CA MET A 6 11.58 -10.11 -16.75
C MET A 6 10.40 -9.72 -15.82
N LYS A 7 9.84 -10.67 -15.06
CA LYS A 7 8.70 -10.50 -14.16
C LYS A 7 9.08 -10.58 -12.67
N GLY A 8 10.30 -11.03 -12.32
CA GLY A 8 10.72 -11.17 -10.91
C GLY A 8 10.80 -9.85 -10.14
N ASN A 9 11.21 -8.76 -10.79
CA ASN A 9 11.28 -7.44 -10.14
C ASN A 9 9.95 -6.67 -10.20
N LYS A 10 9.22 -6.78 -11.32
CA LYS A 10 7.92 -6.09 -11.48
C LYS A 10 6.78 -6.74 -10.71
N MET A 11 6.76 -8.07 -10.53
CA MET A 11 5.67 -8.75 -9.83
C MET A 11 5.64 -8.41 -8.34
N ASN A 12 6.81 -8.25 -7.71
CA ASN A 12 6.91 -7.79 -6.33
C ASN A 12 6.40 -6.35 -6.16
N ILE A 13 6.74 -5.48 -7.12
CA ILE A 13 6.23 -4.10 -7.17
C ILE A 13 4.72 -4.09 -7.36
N PHE A 14 4.20 -4.95 -8.25
CA PHE A 14 2.78 -5.08 -8.52
C PHE A 14 2.01 -5.62 -7.31
N MET A 15 2.55 -6.63 -6.62
CA MET A 15 1.99 -7.19 -5.39
C MET A 15 2.00 -6.16 -4.25
N ALA A 16 3.10 -5.40 -4.09
CA ALA A 16 3.19 -4.35 -3.08
C ALA A 16 2.20 -3.20 -3.34
N LEU A 17 2.07 -2.77 -4.61
CA LEU A 17 1.10 -1.76 -5.01
C LEU A 17 -0.34 -2.26 -4.80
N LEU A 18 -0.64 -3.51 -5.18
CA LEU A 18 -1.95 -4.12 -4.97
C LEU A 18 -2.30 -4.19 -3.49
N ALA A 19 -1.39 -4.70 -2.65
CA ALA A 19 -1.59 -4.77 -1.21
C ALA A 19 -1.87 -3.40 -0.59
N PHE A 20 -1.14 -2.36 -1.03
CA PHE A 20 -1.37 -0.99 -0.58
C PHE A 20 -2.74 -0.45 -1.03
N VAL A 21 -3.11 -0.64 -2.30
CA VAL A 21 -4.42 -0.20 -2.82
C VAL A 21 -5.56 -0.88 -2.08
N VAL A 22 -5.48 -2.19 -1.85
CA VAL A 22 -6.49 -2.95 -1.09
C VAL A 22 -6.60 -2.42 0.34
N LEU A 23 -5.48 -2.13 1.00
CA LEU A 23 -5.45 -1.54 2.35
C LEU A 23 -6.12 -0.16 2.38
N VAL A 24 -5.80 0.72 1.43
CA VAL A 24 -6.39 2.06 1.34
C VAL A 24 -7.91 1.98 1.06
N VAL A 25 -8.34 1.12 0.14
CA VAL A 25 -9.76 0.93 -0.17
C VAL A 25 -10.52 0.40 1.04
N PHE A 26 -10.00 -0.61 1.73
CA PHE A 26 -10.61 -1.16 2.94
C PHE A 26 -10.76 -0.10 4.03
N LEU A 27 -9.70 0.67 4.29
CA LEU A 27 -9.72 1.75 5.27
C LEU A 27 -10.69 2.87 4.89
N GLY A 28 -10.78 3.23 3.61
CA GLY A 28 -11.76 4.21 3.13
C GLY A 28 -13.21 3.76 3.36
N ILE A 29 -13.51 2.49 3.09
CA ILE A 29 -14.84 1.91 3.38
C ILE A 29 -15.14 1.95 4.88
N LEU A 30 -14.14 1.65 5.72
CA LEU A 30 -14.28 1.63 7.17
C LEU A 30 -14.58 3.03 7.74
N VAL A 31 -13.92 4.08 7.21
CA VAL A 31 -14.21 5.49 7.55
C VAL A 31 -15.61 5.90 7.11
N PHE A 32 -16.06 5.47 5.93
CA PHE A 32 -17.40 5.79 5.43
C PHE A 32 -18.50 5.09 6.24
N HIS A 33 -18.28 3.83 6.63
CA HIS A 33 -19.24 3.05 7.41
C HIS A 33 -19.29 3.48 8.88
N VAL A 34 -18.17 3.93 9.44
CA VAL A 34 -18.06 4.39 10.82
C VAL A 34 -17.50 5.83 10.85
N PRO A 35 -18.33 6.85 10.57
CA PRO A 35 -17.89 8.24 10.47
C PRO A 35 -17.65 8.84 11.87
N ARG A 36 -16.59 8.39 12.53
CA ARG A 36 -16.04 9.00 13.75
C ARG A 36 -14.79 9.80 13.37
N VAL A 37 -14.70 11.04 13.81
CA VAL A 37 -13.56 11.94 13.56
C VAL A 37 -12.25 11.32 14.06
N ASP A 38 -12.30 10.66 15.21
CA ASP A 38 -11.15 10.00 15.83
C ASP A 38 -10.65 8.82 14.96
N LEU A 39 -11.59 8.04 14.42
CA LEU A 39 -11.30 6.94 13.51
C LEU A 39 -10.71 7.44 12.19
N ALA A 40 -11.30 8.48 11.59
CA ALA A 40 -10.80 9.06 10.35
C ALA A 40 -9.36 9.59 10.50
N SER A 41 -9.06 10.19 11.65
CA SER A 41 -7.74 10.76 11.96
C SER A 41 -6.67 9.66 12.11
N VAL A 42 -6.97 8.60 12.86
CA VAL A 42 -6.06 7.44 13.02
C VAL A 42 -5.88 6.69 11.69
N VAL A 43 -6.95 6.56 10.90
CA VAL A 43 -6.88 5.96 9.57
C VAL A 43 -6.01 6.78 8.63
N ALA A 44 -6.17 8.10 8.59
CA ALA A 44 -5.34 8.98 7.77
C ALA A 44 -3.84 8.86 8.14
N LEU A 45 -3.53 8.83 9.44
CA LEU A 45 -2.17 8.61 9.93
C LEU A 45 -1.62 7.24 9.51
N THR A 46 -2.45 6.20 9.60
CA THR A 46 -2.09 4.83 9.23
C THR A 46 -1.78 4.73 7.73
N VAL A 47 -2.60 5.35 6.88
CA VAL A 47 -2.38 5.40 5.43
C VAL A 47 -1.11 6.18 5.08
N ALA A 48 -0.86 7.31 5.77
CA ALA A 48 0.36 8.09 5.58
C ALA A 48 1.63 7.28 5.93
N LEU A 49 1.62 6.58 7.07
CA LEU A 49 2.72 5.71 7.49
C LEU A 49 2.90 4.50 6.57
N ALA A 50 1.81 3.87 6.14
CA ALA A 50 1.85 2.76 5.19
C ALA A 50 2.37 3.20 3.82
N GLY A 51 1.99 4.41 3.36
CA GLY A 51 2.51 4.99 2.12
C GLY A 51 4.00 5.32 2.22
N TRP A 52 4.43 5.80 3.40
CA TRP A 52 5.85 6.00 3.70
C TRP A 52 6.61 4.67 3.68
N ASP A 53 6.12 3.64 4.37
CA ASP A 53 6.70 2.29 4.39
C ASP A 53 6.87 1.72 2.98
N LEU A 54 5.86 1.87 2.14
CA LEU A 54 5.89 1.47 0.74
C LEU A 54 6.96 2.24 -0.05
N TYR A 55 7.05 3.57 0.15
CA TYR A 55 8.08 4.41 -0.46
C TYR A 55 9.50 4.00 -0.02
N THR A 56 9.71 3.70 1.27
CA THR A 56 11.02 3.22 1.75
C THR A 56 11.34 1.84 1.18
N THR A 57 10.37 0.94 1.13
CA THR A 57 10.54 -0.43 0.57
C THR A 57 10.92 -0.38 -0.90
N PHE A 58 10.30 0.51 -1.68
CA PHE A 58 10.69 0.76 -3.06
C PHE A 58 12.10 1.37 -3.18
N ARG A 59 12.49 2.26 -2.27
CA ARG A 59 13.83 2.87 -2.23
C ARG A 59 14.93 1.88 -1.80
N SER A 60 14.61 0.97 -0.87
CA SER A 60 15.57 0.08 -0.22
C SER A 60 15.95 -1.14 -1.06
N ARG A 61 15.16 -1.52 -2.08
CA ARG A 61 15.55 -2.55 -3.07
C ARG A 61 16.66 -2.12 -4.04
N ARG A 62 17.25 -0.92 -3.89
CA ARG A 62 18.32 -0.40 -4.75
C ARG A 62 19.72 -0.47 -4.14
N ARG A 63 19.90 -1.15 -3.00
CA ARG A 63 21.22 -1.53 -2.45
C ARG A 63 21.36 -3.04 -2.42
#